data_AF-G5DVW1-F1
#
_entry.id   AF-G5DVW1-F1
#
_cell.length_a   1.000
_cell.length_b   1.000
_cell.length_c   1.000
_cell.angle_alpha   90.00
_cell.angle_beta   90.00
_cell.angle_gamma   90.00
#
_symmetry.space_group_name_H-M   'P 1'
#
loop_
_entity.id
_entity.type
_entity.pdbx_description
1 polymer ?
#
loop_
_entity_poly.entity_id
_entity_poly.type
_entity_poly.pdbx_seq_one_letter_code
_entity_poly.pdbx_strand_id
1 'polypeptide(L)'
;MAGGRIRAKIRRSNLHTFACFRPKVREDEEPSALPAGPGYSRVVHCNQSNLHRKKPLRYKSNNISTTKYNILTFLPKGLFEQFRRAANIYFLLATCLSTTSVSPFSPVSMIAPLTIVVGLTMAKEAVEDWRRFIQDMKVNNRKVSVHKGDGVFGDRTWQRLCVGDVVKVKKDEFFPADLLLLSSSYEDGICYVETMNLDGETNLKVKRSLEVTLPLDEDATFKGFKAMIRCEDPNFNLYTFVGNLEFEREIFPIDPSQILLRDSKLRNTAYVYGVVIFTGHDTKVMQNATESPSKRTKIEKKMDHIIYFLFSVLLLISLASSLGFSVRTKYEMPTWWYLQAPDSEGLYNPNRPELSGLFHLVTALILYGYLIPISLYVSIEFVKFLQAIFIDQDIHMYDEESGTPAQARTSNLNEELGQVDTILSDKTGTLTCNQMDFLKCSIAGIAYGTRSSEVELAAARQMAKDLDDQEEEEANAGGAYRRSEIELETVITSRDKPGIKGFGFEDNRLMGGNWLHEPN
;
A
#
# COMPACT_ATOMS: atom_id res chain seq x y z
N MET A 1 -7.83 -29.98 16.74
CA MET A 1 -6.38 -29.95 16.50
C MET A 1 -6.08 -30.57 15.14
N ALA A 2 -5.74 -29.76 14.13
CA ALA A 2 -5.15 -30.24 12.88
C ALA A 2 -4.45 -29.05 12.18
N GLY A 3 -3.26 -28.68 12.67
CA GLY A 3 -2.44 -27.61 12.08
C GLY A 3 -1.60 -28.13 10.91
N GLY A 4 -2.12 -28.02 9.70
CA GLY A 4 -1.36 -28.30 8.47
C GLY A 4 -0.42 -27.16 8.11
N ARG A 5 0.84 -27.22 8.56
CA ARG A 5 1.90 -26.30 8.12
C ARG A 5 2.33 -26.64 6.69
N ILE A 6 1.92 -25.83 5.71
CA ILE A 6 2.44 -25.88 4.33
C ILE A 6 3.87 -25.29 4.32
N ARG A 7 4.88 -26.15 4.42
CA ARG A 7 6.26 -25.80 4.06
C ARG A 7 6.42 -25.83 2.55
N ALA A 8 6.22 -24.69 1.89
CA ALA A 8 6.63 -24.53 0.50
C ALA A 8 8.16 -24.51 0.42
N LYS A 9 8.77 -25.58 -0.12
CA LYS A 9 10.21 -25.63 -0.43
C LYS A 9 10.54 -24.57 -1.50
N ILE A 10 11.35 -23.58 -1.11
CA ILE A 10 11.86 -22.53 -2.00
C ILE A 10 12.73 -23.17 -3.09
N ARG A 11 12.34 -23.04 -4.36
CA ARG A 11 13.20 -23.38 -5.51
C ARG A 11 14.21 -22.25 -5.73
N ARG A 12 15.50 -22.59 -5.91
CA ARG A 12 16.59 -21.64 -6.22
C ARG A 12 16.31 -20.76 -7.45
N SER A 13 15.42 -21.16 -8.36
CA SER A 13 14.95 -20.34 -9.49
C SER A 13 14.25 -19.05 -9.07
N ASN A 14 13.66 -18.99 -7.88
CA ASN A 14 13.00 -17.78 -7.39
C ASN A 14 14.01 -16.73 -6.89
N LEU A 15 15.26 -17.15 -6.62
CA LEU A 15 16.34 -16.24 -6.23
C LEU A 15 16.86 -15.39 -7.42
N HIS A 16 16.61 -15.82 -8.67
CA HIS A 16 16.95 -15.04 -9.86
C HIS A 16 15.93 -13.93 -10.15
N THR A 17 14.79 -13.90 -9.44
CA THR A 17 13.77 -12.84 -9.54
C THR A 17 14.14 -11.61 -8.70
N PHE A 18 15.18 -11.70 -7.86
CA PHE A 18 15.65 -10.56 -7.08
C PHE A 18 16.46 -9.61 -7.99
N ALA A 19 16.11 -8.33 -7.93
CA ALA A 19 16.66 -7.26 -8.76
C ALA A 19 18.17 -7.02 -8.60
N CYS A 20 18.88 -7.75 -7.73
CA CYS A 20 20.32 -7.62 -7.48
C CYS A 20 21.24 -7.93 -8.67
N PHE A 21 20.76 -8.58 -9.72
CA PHE A 21 21.53 -8.75 -10.96
C PHE A 21 21.15 -7.74 -12.05
N ARG A 22 20.32 -6.73 -11.74
CA ARG A 22 20.00 -5.65 -12.68
C ARG A 22 20.81 -4.41 -12.30
N PRO A 23 21.70 -3.91 -13.17
CA PRO A 23 22.30 -2.61 -12.95
C PRO A 23 21.18 -1.55 -12.93
N LYS A 24 21.15 -0.72 -11.87
CA LYS A 24 20.43 0.55 -11.90
C LYS A 24 21.07 1.38 -13.02
N VAL A 25 20.36 1.53 -14.13
CA VAL A 25 20.75 2.48 -15.16
C VAL A 25 20.50 3.87 -14.55
N ARG A 26 21.57 4.66 -14.45
CA ARG A 26 21.47 6.09 -14.14
C ARG A 26 20.56 6.73 -15.18
N GLU A 27 19.53 7.43 -14.74
CA GLU A 27 18.67 8.27 -15.57
C GLU A 27 19.42 9.54 -15.95
N ASP A 28 20.43 9.42 -16.82
CA ASP A 28 21.16 10.55 -17.40
C ASP A 28 21.57 10.17 -18.84
N GLU A 29 20.61 9.93 -19.73
CA GLU A 29 20.86 9.95 -21.19
C GLU A 29 19.65 10.60 -21.88
N GLU A 30 19.92 11.70 -22.58
CA GLU A 30 18.98 12.49 -23.38
C GLU A 30 18.13 11.62 -24.32
N PRO A 31 16.85 11.99 -24.59
CA PRO A 31 16.02 11.24 -25.52
C PRO A 31 16.59 11.31 -26.93
N SER A 32 17.04 10.16 -27.42
CA SER A 32 17.51 9.98 -28.80
C SER A 32 16.38 10.30 -29.79
N ALA A 33 16.61 11.34 -30.58
CA ALA A 33 15.71 11.85 -31.61
C ALA A 33 15.34 10.80 -32.67
N LEU A 34 14.04 10.56 -32.82
CA LEU A 34 13.39 10.13 -34.07
C LEU A 34 12.35 11.22 -34.40
N PRO A 35 12.28 11.72 -35.65
CA PRO A 35 11.42 12.85 -35.98
C PRO A 35 9.98 12.35 -36.23
N ALA A 36 9.05 12.62 -35.30
CA ALA A 36 7.62 12.35 -35.53
C ALA A 36 6.69 13.25 -34.69
N GLY A 37 6.66 14.55 -35.01
CA GLY A 37 5.60 15.50 -34.59
C GLY A 37 5.45 15.77 -33.08
N PRO A 38 4.79 16.87 -32.69
CA PRO A 38 4.48 17.14 -31.29
C PRO A 38 3.36 16.20 -30.83
N GLY A 39 3.66 15.27 -29.90
CA GLY A 39 2.64 14.55 -29.11
C GLY A 39 2.68 13.02 -29.12
N TYR A 40 3.45 12.36 -29.99
CA TYR A 40 3.51 10.89 -30.06
C TYR A 40 4.94 10.35 -29.89
N SER A 41 5.30 9.98 -28.66
CA SER A 41 6.64 9.50 -28.32
C SER A 41 6.74 7.96 -28.31
N ARG A 42 5.64 7.25 -28.01
CA ARG A 42 5.67 5.79 -27.86
C ARG A 42 5.20 5.08 -29.13
N VAL A 43 6.05 4.20 -29.65
CA VAL A 43 5.78 3.36 -30.83
C VAL A 43 5.74 1.89 -30.44
N VAL A 44 4.65 1.19 -30.77
CA VAL A 44 4.44 -0.23 -30.46
C VAL A 44 4.23 -1.01 -31.74
N HIS A 45 5.14 -1.94 -32.03
CA HIS A 45 5.02 -2.91 -33.12
C HIS A 45 4.30 -4.18 -32.65
N CYS A 46 3.06 -4.37 -33.09
CA CYS A 46 2.25 -5.53 -32.73
C CYS A 46 2.90 -6.83 -33.23
N ASN A 47 2.90 -7.86 -32.37
CA ASN A 47 3.46 -9.18 -32.65
C ASN A 47 4.98 -9.20 -32.89
N GLN A 48 5.69 -8.11 -32.55
CA GLN A 48 7.14 -7.94 -32.72
C GLN A 48 7.83 -7.49 -31.42
N SER A 49 7.53 -8.16 -30.30
CA SER A 49 8.00 -7.74 -28.98
C SER A 49 9.53 -7.74 -28.78
N ASN A 50 10.28 -8.39 -29.67
CA ASN A 50 11.75 -8.35 -29.65
C ASN A 50 12.32 -6.95 -29.97
N LEU A 51 11.63 -6.14 -30.79
CA LEU A 51 12.07 -4.78 -31.13
C LEU A 51 12.08 -3.88 -29.90
N HIS A 52 11.05 -4.02 -29.06
CA HIS A 52 10.87 -3.25 -27.85
C HIS A 52 11.88 -3.57 -26.73
N ARG A 53 12.65 -4.65 -26.86
CA ARG A 53 13.70 -5.01 -25.89
C ARG A 53 15.07 -4.43 -26.24
N LYS A 54 15.25 -3.93 -27.47
CA LYS A 54 16.53 -3.42 -27.99
C LYS A 54 16.47 -1.90 -28.12
N LYS A 55 17.64 -1.23 -28.13
CA LYS A 55 17.73 0.19 -28.49
C LYS A 55 17.25 0.35 -29.95
N PRO A 56 16.51 1.42 -30.30
CA PRO A 56 16.27 2.63 -29.51
C PRO A 56 15.10 2.56 -28.51
N LEU A 57 14.13 1.65 -28.68
CA LEU A 57 12.87 1.69 -27.90
C LEU A 57 13.01 1.22 -26.43
N ARG A 58 13.69 0.09 -26.20
CA ARG A 58 14.01 -0.51 -24.88
C ARG A 58 12.98 -0.20 -23.75
N TYR A 59 11.74 -0.67 -23.89
CA TYR A 59 10.69 -0.46 -22.90
C TYR A 59 10.86 -1.27 -21.62
N LYS A 60 10.23 -0.79 -20.52
CA LYS A 60 10.26 -1.45 -19.21
C LYS A 60 9.58 -2.83 -19.25
N SER A 61 9.99 -3.71 -18.35
CA SER A 61 9.37 -5.04 -18.20
C SER A 61 8.06 -4.95 -17.40
N ASN A 62 7.14 -5.89 -17.62
CA ASN A 62 5.85 -5.94 -16.93
C ASN A 62 5.92 -6.42 -15.46
N ASN A 63 7.11 -6.53 -14.89
CA ASN A 63 7.30 -6.83 -13.47
C ASN A 63 6.93 -5.62 -12.60
N ILE A 64 6.06 -5.83 -11.62
CA ILE A 64 5.73 -4.83 -10.61
C ILE A 64 6.47 -5.10 -9.31
N SER A 65 6.83 -4.05 -8.58
CA SER A 65 7.47 -4.16 -7.28
C SER A 65 6.99 -3.03 -6.36
N THR A 66 6.49 -3.40 -5.18
CA THR A 66 6.07 -2.50 -4.10
C THR A 66 7.01 -2.55 -2.89
N THR A 67 8.00 -3.45 -2.92
CA THR A 67 9.07 -3.57 -1.92
C THR A 67 9.92 -2.31 -1.84
N LYS A 68 10.24 -1.89 -0.62
CA LYS A 68 11.10 -0.72 -0.36
C LYS A 68 12.58 -1.03 -0.62
N TYR A 69 12.97 -2.27 -0.36
CA TYR A 69 14.36 -2.67 -0.35
C TYR A 69 14.65 -3.76 -1.37
N ASN A 70 15.78 -3.62 -2.06
CA ASN A 70 16.47 -4.73 -2.71
C ASN A 70 17.50 -5.35 -1.73
N ILE A 71 17.94 -6.59 -1.93
CA ILE A 71 18.86 -7.30 -1.01
C ILE A 71 20.15 -6.47 -0.76
N LEU A 72 20.70 -5.84 -1.80
CA LEU A 72 21.89 -4.99 -1.68
C LEU A 72 21.60 -3.62 -1.07
N THR A 73 20.41 -3.07 -1.30
CA THR A 73 20.04 -1.74 -0.78
C THR A 73 19.44 -1.79 0.62
N PHE A 74 19.03 -2.98 1.08
CA PHE A 74 18.38 -3.20 2.37
C PHE A 74 19.28 -2.72 3.51
N LEU A 75 20.53 -3.16 3.54
CA LEU A 75 21.47 -2.77 4.59
C LEU A 75 21.76 -1.26 4.59
N PRO A 76 22.23 -0.63 3.49
CA PRO A 76 22.59 0.79 3.52
C PRO A 76 21.37 1.70 3.71
N LYS A 77 20.24 1.44 3.05
CA LYS A 77 19.03 2.26 3.24
C LYS A 77 18.38 2.03 4.60
N GLY A 78 18.26 0.77 5.03
CA GLY A 78 17.67 0.45 6.33
C GLY A 78 18.49 1.04 7.48
N LEU A 79 19.83 0.91 7.45
CA LEU A 79 20.69 1.57 8.43
C LEU A 79 20.54 3.10 8.39
N PHE A 80 20.49 3.70 7.20
CA PHE A 80 20.23 5.14 7.08
C PHE A 80 18.89 5.55 7.71
N GLU A 81 17.83 4.75 7.51
CA GLU A 81 16.52 5.02 8.11
C GLU A 81 16.54 4.90 9.64
N GLN A 82 17.27 3.92 10.19
CA GLN A 82 17.46 3.77 11.62
C GLN A 82 18.30 4.92 12.21
N PHE A 83 19.40 5.31 11.56
CA PHE A 83 20.26 6.41 12.03
C PHE A 83 19.73 7.80 11.70
N ARG A 84 18.62 7.94 10.98
CA ARG A 84 17.90 9.22 10.88
C ARG A 84 17.22 9.58 12.22
N ARG A 85 17.17 8.69 13.21
CA ARG A 85 16.55 8.92 14.53
C ARG A 85 17.58 9.51 15.50
N ALA A 86 17.19 10.55 16.25
CA ALA A 86 18.11 11.31 17.09
C ALA A 86 18.86 10.44 18.11
N ALA A 87 18.15 9.52 18.79
CA ALA A 87 18.77 8.63 19.76
C ALA A 87 19.81 7.66 19.15
N ASN A 88 19.54 7.12 17.96
CA ASN A 88 20.48 6.21 17.31
C ASN A 88 21.78 6.93 16.92
N ILE A 89 21.70 8.21 16.52
CA ILE A 89 22.88 9.06 16.30
C ILE A 89 23.66 9.25 17.61
N TYR A 90 22.96 9.58 18.70
CA TYR A 90 23.58 9.74 20.01
C TYR A 90 24.32 8.48 20.46
N PHE A 91 23.69 7.31 20.41
CA PHE A 91 24.31 6.04 20.80
C PHE A 91 25.44 5.61 19.86
N LEU A 92 25.36 5.95 18.56
CA LEU A 92 26.46 5.76 17.63
C LEU A 92 27.67 6.59 18.04
N LEU A 93 27.48 7.88 18.34
CA LEU A 93 28.56 8.77 18.78
C LEU A 93 29.16 8.28 20.10
N ALA A 94 28.33 7.92 21.09
CA ALA A 94 28.79 7.35 22.35
C ALA A 94 29.58 6.04 22.15
N THR A 95 29.17 5.22 21.19
CA THR A 95 29.86 3.97 20.83
C THR A 95 31.22 4.25 20.19
N CYS A 96 31.31 5.20 19.25
CA CYS A 96 32.59 5.64 18.67
C CYS A 96 33.53 6.25 19.72
N LEU A 97 33.00 7.02 20.68
CA LEU A 97 33.80 7.58 21.76
C LEU A 97 34.22 6.50 22.78
N SER A 98 33.42 5.43 22.95
CA SER A 98 33.75 4.34 23.87
C SER A 98 35.02 3.57 23.52
N THR A 99 35.45 3.60 22.25
CA THR A 99 36.70 2.94 21.81
C THR A 99 37.96 3.74 22.18
N THR A 100 37.80 4.95 22.71
CA THR A 100 38.91 5.76 23.22
C THR A 100 39.19 5.44 24.69
N SER A 101 40.42 5.68 25.14
CA SER A 101 40.82 5.47 26.54
C SER A 101 40.16 6.42 27.54
N VAL A 102 39.41 7.41 27.05
CA VAL A 102 38.67 8.41 27.83
C VAL A 102 37.33 7.84 28.35
N SER A 103 36.87 6.73 27.79
CA SER A 103 35.60 6.11 28.16
C SER A 103 35.66 5.42 29.53
N PRO A 104 34.68 5.66 30.43
CA PRO A 104 34.61 4.96 31.72
C PRO A 104 34.10 3.52 31.59
N PHE A 105 33.53 3.16 30.44
CA PHE A 105 32.96 1.84 30.16
C PHE A 105 33.73 1.10 29.09
N SER A 106 33.65 -0.24 29.15
CA SER A 106 34.20 -1.09 28.10
C SER A 106 33.51 -0.81 26.75
N PRO A 107 34.24 -0.84 25.62
CA PRO A 107 33.61 -0.68 24.30
C PRO A 107 32.51 -1.72 24.05
N VAL A 108 32.69 -2.94 24.54
CA VAL A 108 31.74 -4.04 24.38
C VAL A 108 30.39 -3.74 25.03
N SER A 109 30.39 -3.13 26.22
CA SER A 109 29.14 -2.77 26.92
C SER A 109 28.32 -1.68 26.22
N MET A 110 28.95 -0.84 25.38
CA MET A 110 28.26 0.20 24.60
C MET A 110 27.83 -0.30 23.21
N ILE A 111 28.68 -1.09 22.55
CA ILE A 111 28.42 -1.63 21.21
C ILE A 111 27.29 -2.67 21.24
N ALA A 112 27.28 -3.56 22.23
CA ALA A 112 26.37 -4.70 22.24
C ALA A 112 24.88 -4.29 22.30
N PRO A 113 24.43 -3.38 23.20
CA PRO A 113 23.05 -2.94 23.23
C PRO A 113 22.62 -2.28 21.91
N LEU A 114 23.43 -1.35 21.37
CA LEU A 114 23.13 -0.66 20.12
C LEU A 114 22.99 -1.64 18.95
N THR A 115 23.89 -2.62 18.85
CA THR A 115 23.87 -3.63 17.79
C THR A 115 22.63 -4.50 17.88
N ILE A 116 22.24 -4.92 19.09
CA ILE A 116 21.02 -5.72 19.32
C ILE A 116 19.78 -4.91 18.95
N VAL A 117 19.69 -3.66 19.40
CA VAL A 117 18.58 -2.73 19.11
C VAL A 117 18.41 -2.59 17.60
N VAL A 118 19.45 -2.11 16.92
CA VAL A 118 19.42 -1.88 15.47
C VAL A 118 19.17 -3.19 14.73
N GLY A 119 19.80 -4.30 15.15
CA GLY A 119 19.60 -5.62 14.57
C GLY A 119 18.14 -6.10 14.64
N LEU A 120 17.47 -5.93 15.78
CA LEU A 120 16.05 -6.28 15.95
C LEU A 120 15.15 -5.41 15.08
N THR A 121 15.38 -4.09 15.05
CA THR A 121 14.61 -3.15 14.22
C THR A 121 14.71 -3.49 12.72
N MET A 122 15.93 -3.79 12.26
CA MET A 122 16.21 -4.21 10.89
C MET A 122 15.60 -5.56 10.56
N ALA A 123 15.69 -6.55 11.47
CA ALA A 123 15.09 -7.87 11.27
C ALA A 123 13.56 -7.78 11.11
N LYS A 124 12.90 -6.96 11.93
CA LYS A 124 11.47 -6.66 11.81
C LYS A 124 11.14 -6.08 10.43
N GLU A 125 11.88 -5.07 10.00
CA GLU A 125 11.67 -4.42 8.71
C GLU A 125 11.89 -5.37 7.52
N ALA A 126 12.88 -6.27 7.62
CA ALA A 126 13.08 -7.34 6.63
C ALA A 126 11.87 -8.27 6.52
N VAL A 127 11.25 -8.63 7.64
CA VAL A 127 10.04 -9.48 7.65
C VAL A 127 8.86 -8.76 6.99
N GLU A 128 8.65 -7.47 7.28
CA GLU A 128 7.58 -6.68 6.65
C GLU A 128 7.78 -6.55 5.13
N ASP A 129 8.99 -6.24 4.66
CA ASP A 129 9.28 -6.11 3.23
C ASP A 129 9.24 -7.46 2.51
N TRP A 130 9.62 -8.56 3.19
CA TRP A 130 9.49 -9.91 2.64
C TRP A 130 8.03 -10.32 2.39
N ARG A 131 7.09 -9.90 3.26
CA ARG A 131 5.66 -10.15 3.05
C ARG A 131 5.17 -9.42 1.78
N ARG A 132 5.61 -8.17 1.54
CA ARG A 132 5.31 -7.43 0.30
C ARG A 132 5.89 -8.12 -0.92
N PHE A 133 7.14 -8.58 -0.83
CA PHE A 133 7.77 -9.34 -1.92
C PHE A 133 6.96 -10.59 -2.31
N ILE A 134 6.43 -11.34 -1.33
CA ILE A 134 5.57 -12.50 -1.60
C ILE A 134 4.29 -12.07 -2.34
N GLN A 135 3.66 -10.95 -1.95
CA GLN A 135 2.46 -10.42 -2.59
C GLN A 135 2.75 -10.02 -4.05
N ASP A 136 3.82 -9.26 -4.29
CA ASP A 136 4.27 -8.89 -5.63
C ASP A 136 4.52 -10.13 -6.49
N MET A 137 5.21 -11.13 -5.93
CA MET A 137 5.53 -12.37 -6.62
C MET A 137 4.26 -13.17 -6.99
N LYS A 138 3.20 -13.12 -6.19
CA LYS A 138 1.90 -13.75 -6.53
C LYS A 138 1.29 -13.08 -7.75
N VAL A 139 1.28 -11.74 -7.82
CA VAL A 139 0.74 -10.99 -8.97
C VAL A 139 1.58 -11.20 -10.21
N ASN A 140 2.90 -11.09 -10.10
CA ASN A 140 3.85 -11.26 -11.20
C ASN A 140 3.85 -12.66 -11.81
N ASN A 141 3.45 -13.69 -11.05
CA ASN A 141 3.34 -15.07 -11.52
C ASN A 141 1.94 -15.48 -12.01
N ARG A 142 0.96 -14.56 -12.00
CA ARG A 142 -0.30 -14.80 -12.72
C ARG A 142 -0.01 -15.08 -14.19
N LYS A 143 -0.85 -15.91 -14.80
CA LYS A 143 -0.69 -16.32 -16.21
C LYS A 143 -1.71 -15.58 -17.07
N VAL A 144 -1.34 -15.39 -18.33
CA VAL A 144 -2.25 -14.97 -19.40
C VAL A 144 -1.85 -15.71 -20.68
N SER A 145 -2.82 -15.95 -21.57
CA SER A 145 -2.54 -16.56 -22.86
C SER A 145 -1.94 -15.51 -23.81
N VAL A 146 -0.77 -15.82 -24.38
CA VAL A 146 -0.03 -14.91 -25.28
C VAL A 146 0.18 -15.60 -26.62
N HIS A 147 0.08 -14.85 -27.71
CA HIS A 147 0.40 -15.35 -29.05
C HIS A 147 1.90 -15.69 -29.14
N LYS A 148 2.23 -16.96 -29.44
CA LYS A 148 3.61 -17.46 -29.55
C LYS A 148 4.13 -17.48 -30.99
N GLY A 149 3.25 -17.25 -31.97
CA GLY A 149 3.52 -17.43 -33.39
C GLY A 149 2.56 -18.44 -34.02
N ASP A 150 2.43 -18.40 -35.34
CA ASP A 150 1.63 -19.32 -36.14
C ASP A 150 0.15 -19.46 -35.72
N GLY A 151 -0.42 -18.44 -35.07
CA GLY A 151 -1.79 -18.47 -34.59
C GLY A 151 -1.98 -19.30 -33.32
N VAL A 152 -0.90 -19.64 -32.60
CA VAL A 152 -0.98 -20.44 -31.37
C VAL A 152 -0.82 -19.56 -30.15
N PHE A 153 -1.81 -19.62 -29.25
CA PHE A 153 -1.75 -18.97 -27.94
C PHE A 153 -1.24 -19.95 -26.87
N GLY A 154 -0.41 -19.46 -25.96
CA GLY A 154 0.00 -20.26 -24.82
C GLY A 154 0.34 -19.43 -23.61
N ASP A 155 0.29 -20.07 -22.45
CA ASP A 155 0.45 -19.37 -21.18
C ASP A 155 1.84 -18.76 -21.01
N ARG A 156 1.84 -17.51 -20.55
CA ARG A 156 3.03 -16.79 -20.10
C ARG A 156 2.71 -16.06 -18.79
N THR A 157 3.70 -15.94 -17.93
CA THR A 157 3.56 -15.19 -16.68
C THR A 157 3.53 -13.68 -16.93
N TRP A 158 2.80 -12.94 -16.09
CA TRP A 158 2.64 -11.49 -16.23
C TRP A 158 3.97 -10.75 -16.29
N GLN A 159 4.94 -11.10 -15.43
CA GLN A 159 6.28 -10.51 -15.42
C GLN A 159 7.06 -10.65 -16.74
N ARG A 160 6.72 -11.64 -17.58
CA ARG A 160 7.40 -11.92 -18.86
C ARG A 160 6.74 -11.26 -20.07
N LEU A 161 5.57 -10.63 -19.88
CA LEU A 161 4.90 -9.87 -20.93
C LEU A 161 5.75 -8.69 -21.37
N CYS A 162 5.65 -8.39 -22.66
CA CYS A 162 6.34 -7.28 -23.29
C CYS A 162 5.36 -6.45 -24.11
N VAL A 163 5.72 -5.19 -24.30
CA VAL A 163 5.03 -4.29 -25.21
C VAL A 163 4.96 -4.93 -26.60
N GLY A 164 3.80 -4.83 -27.26
CA GLY A 164 3.52 -5.43 -28.56
C GLY A 164 3.15 -6.92 -28.53
N ASP A 165 3.22 -7.61 -27.37
CA ASP A 165 2.67 -8.97 -27.26
C ASP A 165 1.13 -8.91 -27.44
N VAL A 166 0.59 -9.85 -28.23
CA VAL A 166 -0.87 -10.06 -28.34
C VAL A 166 -1.29 -11.03 -27.24
N VAL A 167 -2.25 -10.61 -26.41
CA VAL A 167 -2.79 -11.38 -25.29
C VAL A 167 -4.25 -11.75 -25.54
N LYS A 168 -4.64 -12.95 -25.10
CA LYS A 168 -6.02 -13.40 -25.01
C LYS A 168 -6.39 -13.48 -23.53
N VAL A 169 -7.33 -12.65 -23.10
CA VAL A 169 -7.79 -12.57 -21.71
C VAL A 169 -9.17 -13.20 -21.63
N LYS A 170 -9.37 -14.12 -20.69
CA LYS A 170 -10.64 -14.86 -20.55
C LYS A 170 -11.59 -14.17 -19.58
N LYS A 171 -12.86 -14.57 -19.63
CA LYS A 171 -13.90 -14.10 -18.70
C LYS A 171 -13.43 -14.23 -17.25
N ASP A 172 -13.71 -13.20 -16.46
CA ASP A 172 -13.39 -13.10 -15.04
C ASP A 172 -11.89 -13.06 -14.71
N GLU A 173 -11.01 -12.82 -15.70
CA GLU A 173 -9.60 -12.54 -15.48
C GLU A 173 -9.30 -11.04 -15.43
N PHE A 174 -8.23 -10.69 -14.71
CA PHE A 174 -7.72 -9.32 -14.66
C PHE A 174 -6.81 -9.03 -15.86
N PHE A 175 -6.83 -7.79 -16.36
CA PHE A 175 -5.90 -7.38 -17.41
C PHE A 175 -4.48 -7.26 -16.85
N PRO A 176 -3.49 -7.88 -17.52
CA PRO A 176 -2.12 -7.99 -17.01
C PRO A 176 -1.28 -6.73 -17.19
N ALA A 177 -1.73 -5.80 -18.03
CA ALA A 177 -1.05 -4.60 -18.49
C ALA A 177 -2.10 -3.69 -19.17
N ASP A 178 -1.72 -2.50 -19.63
CA ASP A 178 -2.64 -1.67 -20.41
C ASP A 178 -2.66 -2.18 -21.86
N LEU A 179 -3.85 -2.51 -22.36
CA LEU A 179 -4.05 -3.15 -23.65
C LEU A 179 -4.88 -2.28 -24.60
N LEU A 180 -4.56 -2.32 -25.89
CA LEU A 180 -5.48 -1.95 -26.95
C LEU A 180 -6.40 -3.13 -27.23
N LEU A 181 -7.72 -2.94 -27.15
CA LEU A 181 -8.72 -3.93 -27.53
C LEU A 181 -8.73 -4.11 -29.05
N LEU A 182 -8.42 -5.32 -29.53
CA LEU A 182 -8.46 -5.66 -30.95
C LEU A 182 -9.81 -6.27 -31.34
N SER A 183 -10.29 -7.23 -30.56
CA SER A 183 -11.52 -7.95 -30.84
C SER A 183 -12.04 -8.60 -29.55
N SER A 184 -13.30 -8.96 -29.58
CA SER A 184 -14.00 -9.59 -28.46
C SER A 184 -14.68 -10.88 -28.91
N SER A 185 -15.21 -11.66 -27.99
CA SER A 185 -16.07 -12.80 -28.33
C SER A 185 -17.42 -12.41 -28.96
N TYR A 186 -17.79 -11.13 -28.95
CA TYR A 186 -18.99 -10.61 -29.61
C TYR A 186 -18.65 -10.07 -31.00
N GLU A 187 -19.56 -10.27 -31.96
CA GLU A 187 -19.41 -9.83 -33.36
C GLU A 187 -19.24 -8.30 -33.48
N ASP A 188 -19.88 -7.53 -32.60
CA ASP A 188 -19.77 -6.06 -32.57
C ASP A 188 -18.47 -5.53 -31.94
N GLY A 189 -17.59 -6.42 -31.45
CA GLY A 189 -16.31 -6.05 -30.83
C GLY A 189 -16.44 -5.41 -29.44
N ILE A 190 -17.57 -5.61 -28.78
CA ILE A 190 -17.89 -5.02 -27.48
C ILE A 190 -17.40 -5.93 -26.34
N CYS A 191 -16.84 -5.34 -25.28
CA CYS A 191 -16.61 -6.06 -24.03
C CYS A 191 -17.01 -5.23 -22.81
N TYR A 192 -17.26 -5.92 -21.70
CA TYR A 192 -17.64 -5.30 -20.43
C TYR A 192 -16.50 -5.39 -19.43
N VAL A 193 -16.14 -4.25 -18.87
CA VAL A 193 -15.00 -4.12 -17.95
C VAL A 193 -15.46 -3.60 -16.61
N GLU A 194 -15.09 -4.31 -15.55
CA GLU A 194 -15.27 -3.86 -14.17
C GLU A 194 -14.03 -3.07 -13.74
N THR A 195 -14.20 -1.79 -13.39
CA THR A 195 -13.13 -0.87 -12.97
C THR A 195 -13.14 -0.53 -11.49
N MET A 196 -13.87 -1.29 -10.66
CA MET A 196 -13.97 -1.08 -9.21
C MET A 196 -12.61 -0.91 -8.51
N ASN A 197 -11.55 -1.59 -8.98
CA ASN A 197 -10.21 -1.47 -8.42
C ASN A 197 -9.48 -0.15 -8.74
N LEU A 198 -9.99 0.65 -9.68
CA LEU A 198 -9.34 1.86 -10.19
C LEU A 198 -10.04 3.13 -9.72
N ASP A 199 -11.35 3.20 -9.94
CA ASP A 199 -12.16 4.40 -9.70
C ASP A 199 -13.37 4.12 -8.80
N GLY A 200 -13.51 2.90 -8.28
CA GLY A 200 -14.67 2.54 -7.47
C GLY A 200 -15.98 2.64 -8.25
N GLU A 201 -16.00 2.49 -9.57
CA GLU A 201 -17.27 2.38 -10.29
C GLU A 201 -17.77 0.92 -10.29
N THR A 202 -19.03 0.70 -9.91
CA THR A 202 -19.67 -0.64 -9.92
C THR A 202 -20.19 -1.02 -11.29
N ASN A 203 -20.56 -0.02 -12.09
CA ASN A 203 -21.14 -0.23 -13.40
C ASN A 203 -20.08 -0.83 -14.34
N LEU A 204 -20.51 -1.82 -15.11
CA LEU A 204 -19.66 -2.38 -16.14
C LEU A 204 -19.47 -1.34 -17.25
N LYS A 205 -18.22 -0.96 -17.49
CA LYS A 205 -17.86 -0.05 -18.58
C LYS A 205 -17.85 -0.82 -19.88
N VAL A 206 -18.61 -0.33 -20.85
CA VAL A 206 -18.61 -0.84 -22.22
C VAL A 206 -17.37 -0.33 -22.93
N LYS A 207 -16.58 -1.24 -23.51
CA LYS A 207 -15.42 -0.95 -24.34
C LYS A 207 -15.66 -1.55 -25.73
N ARG A 208 -15.20 -0.88 -26.78
CA ARG A 208 -15.44 -1.30 -28.18
C ARG A 208 -14.12 -1.33 -28.94
N SER A 209 -13.89 -2.38 -29.72
CA SER A 209 -12.71 -2.46 -30.60
C SER A 209 -12.83 -1.53 -31.80
N LEU A 210 -11.75 -1.37 -32.57
CA LEU A 210 -11.83 -0.76 -33.90
C LEU A 210 -12.57 -1.68 -34.86
N GLU A 211 -13.31 -1.10 -35.80
CA GLU A 211 -14.06 -1.88 -36.80
C GLU A 211 -13.14 -2.69 -37.71
N VAL A 212 -11.96 -2.13 -38.02
CA VAL A 212 -10.93 -2.78 -38.85
C VAL A 212 -10.32 -4.03 -38.21
N THR A 213 -10.38 -4.16 -36.87
CA THR A 213 -9.81 -5.30 -36.14
C THR A 213 -10.86 -6.34 -35.73
N LEU A 214 -12.15 -6.12 -36.01
CA LEU A 214 -13.23 -7.08 -35.76
C LEU A 214 -12.98 -8.47 -36.37
N PRO A 215 -12.42 -8.61 -37.59
CA PRO A 215 -12.15 -9.93 -38.18
C PRO A 215 -11.07 -10.77 -37.47
N LEU A 216 -10.45 -10.25 -36.41
CA LEU A 216 -9.43 -10.95 -35.61
C LEU A 216 -10.07 -11.73 -34.45
N ASP A 217 -11.10 -12.51 -34.73
CA ASP A 217 -11.92 -13.23 -33.74
C ASP A 217 -11.40 -14.64 -33.40
N GLU A 218 -10.62 -15.25 -34.28
CA GLU A 218 -10.02 -16.57 -34.07
C GLU A 218 -8.50 -16.54 -33.82
N ASP A 219 -7.99 -17.52 -33.08
CA ASP A 219 -6.56 -17.67 -32.79
C ASP A 219 -5.70 -17.73 -34.08
N ALA A 220 -6.21 -18.35 -35.15
CA ALA A 220 -5.51 -18.53 -36.42
C ALA A 220 -5.29 -17.22 -37.20
N THR A 221 -6.16 -16.22 -37.03
CA THR A 221 -6.08 -14.91 -37.72
C THR A 221 -4.81 -14.14 -37.32
N PHE A 222 -4.29 -14.38 -36.12
CA PHE A 222 -3.09 -13.75 -35.59
C PHE A 222 -1.78 -14.25 -36.21
N LYS A 223 -1.82 -15.28 -37.07
CA LYS A 223 -0.63 -15.79 -37.79
C LYS A 223 0.04 -14.71 -38.65
N GLY A 224 -0.75 -13.89 -39.34
CA GLY A 224 -0.29 -12.81 -40.22
C GLY A 224 -0.36 -11.41 -39.61
N PHE A 225 -0.96 -11.26 -38.43
CA PHE A 225 -1.27 -9.96 -37.86
C PHE A 225 -0.01 -9.14 -37.53
N LYS A 226 0.08 -7.96 -38.15
CA LYS A 226 1.10 -6.94 -37.91
C LYS A 226 0.43 -5.57 -38.00
N ALA A 227 0.67 -4.74 -37.00
CA ALA A 227 0.20 -3.37 -36.95
C ALA A 227 1.23 -2.52 -36.17
N MET A 228 1.14 -1.20 -36.30
CA MET A 228 1.96 -0.26 -35.53
C MET A 228 1.05 0.70 -34.78
N ILE A 229 1.25 0.85 -33.48
CA ILE A 229 0.52 1.82 -32.67
C ILE A 229 1.46 2.96 -32.32
N ARG A 230 1.03 4.21 -32.53
CA ARG A 230 1.75 5.41 -32.10
C ARG A 230 0.89 6.13 -31.07
N CYS A 231 1.41 6.38 -29.88
CA CYS A 231 0.63 6.92 -28.77
C CYS A 231 1.45 7.87 -27.90
N GLU A 232 0.73 8.57 -27.02
CA GLU A 232 1.31 9.41 -25.97
C GLU A 232 2.24 8.65 -25.02
N ASP A 233 3.08 9.38 -24.29
CA ASP A 233 3.90 8.81 -23.22
C ASP A 233 3.04 8.35 -22.03
N PRO A 234 3.53 7.38 -21.23
CA PRO A 234 2.88 6.97 -19.98
C PRO A 234 2.52 8.17 -19.10
N ASN A 235 1.25 8.26 -18.70
CA ASN A 235 0.75 9.30 -17.82
C ASN A 235 -0.23 8.70 -16.79
N PHE A 236 -0.57 9.47 -15.77
CA PHE A 236 -1.44 9.06 -14.67
C PHE A 236 -2.93 9.28 -14.94
N ASN A 237 -3.32 9.92 -16.05
CA ASN A 237 -4.73 10.21 -16.31
C ASN A 237 -5.47 8.97 -16.85
N LEU A 238 -6.38 8.39 -16.06
CA LEU A 238 -7.09 7.15 -16.40
C LEU A 238 -8.08 7.31 -17.58
N TYR A 239 -8.60 8.50 -17.81
CA TYR A 239 -9.71 8.73 -18.74
C TYR A 239 -9.27 9.28 -20.11
N THR A 240 -8.01 9.69 -20.24
CA THR A 240 -7.46 10.19 -21.51
C THR A 240 -6.51 9.17 -22.10
N PHE A 241 -6.60 9.01 -23.41
CA PHE A 241 -5.64 8.26 -24.20
C PHE A 241 -5.71 8.80 -25.62
N VAL A 242 -4.55 9.12 -26.18
CA VAL A 242 -4.44 9.60 -27.56
C VAL A 242 -3.42 8.74 -28.29
N GLY A 243 -3.84 8.15 -29.40
CA GLY A 243 -2.97 7.35 -30.23
C GLY A 243 -3.58 7.07 -31.60
N ASN A 244 -2.79 6.47 -32.47
CA ASN A 244 -3.18 6.05 -33.80
C ASN A 244 -2.73 4.60 -34.03
N LEU A 245 -3.61 3.77 -34.57
CA LEU A 245 -3.30 2.44 -35.08
C LEU A 245 -3.05 2.53 -36.59
N GLU A 246 -1.84 2.19 -37.01
CA GLU A 246 -1.46 1.99 -38.41
C GLU A 246 -1.62 0.50 -38.75
N PHE A 247 -2.67 0.16 -39.50
CA PHE A 247 -3.02 -1.20 -39.91
C PHE A 247 -3.36 -1.20 -41.41
N GLU A 248 -2.84 -2.17 -42.16
CA GLU A 248 -3.03 -2.26 -43.62
C GLU A 248 -2.68 -0.99 -44.42
N ARG A 249 -1.74 -0.17 -43.91
CA ARG A 249 -1.32 1.15 -44.45
C ARG A 249 -2.35 2.27 -44.29
N GLU A 250 -3.41 2.04 -43.53
CA GLU A 250 -4.36 3.06 -43.10
C GLU A 250 -4.13 3.42 -41.63
N ILE A 251 -4.52 4.64 -41.26
CA ILE A 251 -4.33 5.19 -39.91
C ILE A 251 -5.70 5.39 -39.27
N PHE A 252 -5.92 4.73 -38.15
CA PHE A 252 -7.15 4.80 -37.37
C PHE A 252 -6.89 5.48 -36.02
N PRO A 253 -7.68 6.48 -35.62
CA PRO A 253 -7.54 7.10 -34.30
C PRO A 253 -7.94 6.12 -33.20
N ILE A 254 -7.24 6.19 -32.07
CA ILE A 254 -7.52 5.37 -30.89
C ILE A 254 -8.12 6.24 -29.79
N ASP A 255 -9.28 5.80 -29.29
CA ASP A 255 -10.00 6.45 -28.19
C ASP A 255 -9.83 5.71 -26.85
N PRO A 256 -10.07 6.38 -25.70
CA PRO A 256 -10.06 5.74 -24.38
C PRO A 256 -11.06 4.57 -24.25
N SER A 257 -12.12 4.54 -25.07
CA SER A 257 -13.12 3.46 -25.15
C SER A 257 -12.53 2.13 -25.66
N GLN A 258 -11.32 2.16 -26.22
CA GLN A 258 -10.63 1.01 -26.81
C GLN A 258 -9.47 0.52 -25.94
N ILE A 259 -9.19 1.22 -24.85
CA ILE A 259 -8.12 0.88 -23.90
C ILE A 259 -8.68 0.10 -22.72
N LEU A 260 -8.01 -1.01 -22.42
CA LEU A 260 -8.25 -1.88 -21.28
C LEU A 260 -7.12 -1.66 -20.27
N LEU A 261 -7.45 -1.12 -19.10
CA LEU A 261 -6.46 -0.78 -18.09
C LEU A 261 -6.08 -1.99 -17.24
N ARG A 262 -4.82 -2.03 -16.81
CA ARG A 262 -4.34 -3.02 -15.84
C ARG A 262 -5.23 -3.09 -14.60
N ASP A 263 -5.34 -4.27 -13.98
CA ASP A 263 -6.12 -4.52 -12.76
C ASP A 263 -7.64 -4.26 -12.85
N SER A 264 -8.14 -3.86 -14.03
CA SER A 264 -9.57 -4.00 -14.36
C SER A 264 -9.88 -5.46 -14.73
N LYS A 265 -11.13 -5.87 -14.56
CA LYS A 265 -11.55 -7.27 -14.75
C LYS A 265 -12.50 -7.40 -15.93
N LEU A 266 -12.28 -8.41 -16.78
CA LEU A 266 -13.21 -8.73 -17.87
C LEU A 266 -14.46 -9.40 -17.30
N ARG A 267 -15.64 -8.86 -17.62
CA ARG A 267 -16.94 -9.41 -17.22
C ARG A 267 -17.83 -9.60 -18.43
N ASN A 268 -18.83 -10.47 -18.31
CA ASN A 268 -19.89 -10.66 -19.31
C ASN A 268 -19.38 -10.79 -20.77
N THR A 269 -18.18 -11.31 -20.97
CA THR A 269 -17.54 -11.49 -22.29
C THR A 269 -16.62 -12.70 -22.16
N ALA A 270 -16.71 -13.66 -23.08
CA ALA A 270 -16.04 -14.95 -22.92
C ALA A 270 -14.50 -14.81 -23.01
N TYR A 271 -14.04 -13.99 -23.95
CA TYR A 271 -12.65 -13.62 -24.11
C TYR A 271 -12.51 -12.32 -24.89
N VAL A 272 -11.35 -11.69 -24.79
CA VAL A 272 -10.94 -10.57 -25.64
C VAL A 272 -9.50 -10.77 -26.10
N TYR A 273 -9.18 -10.25 -27.28
CA TYR A 273 -7.82 -10.11 -27.75
C TYR A 273 -7.37 -8.66 -27.60
N GLY A 274 -6.14 -8.48 -27.13
CA GLY A 274 -5.57 -7.15 -27.02
C GLY A 274 -4.07 -7.12 -27.23
N VAL A 275 -3.55 -5.95 -27.59
CA VAL A 275 -2.11 -5.71 -27.72
C VAL A 275 -1.62 -4.92 -26.53
N VAL A 276 -0.54 -5.38 -25.92
CA VAL A 276 0.09 -4.70 -24.78
C VAL A 276 0.74 -3.37 -25.22
N ILE A 277 0.28 -2.25 -24.67
CA ILE A 277 0.81 -0.89 -24.95
C ILE A 277 1.81 -0.48 -23.87
N PHE A 278 1.35 -0.45 -22.61
CA PHE A 278 2.14 -0.09 -21.44
C PHE A 278 2.34 -1.29 -20.53
N THR A 279 3.52 -1.41 -19.91
CA THR A 279 3.90 -2.55 -19.07
C THR A 279 4.52 -2.12 -17.76
N GLY A 280 4.21 -2.83 -16.68
CA GLY A 280 4.81 -2.64 -15.37
C GLY A 280 4.54 -1.23 -14.84
N HIS A 281 5.61 -0.54 -14.45
CA HIS A 281 5.52 0.85 -13.95
C HIS A 281 5.10 1.88 -15.00
N ASP A 282 5.03 1.54 -16.29
CA ASP A 282 4.48 2.44 -17.31
C ASP A 282 2.95 2.38 -17.40
N THR A 283 2.30 1.41 -16.75
CA THR A 283 0.83 1.34 -16.78
C THR A 283 0.20 2.49 -16.00
N LYS A 284 -0.96 2.99 -16.44
CA LYS A 284 -1.62 4.15 -15.83
C LYS A 284 -1.93 3.94 -14.34
N VAL A 285 -2.24 2.70 -13.96
CA VAL A 285 -2.47 2.31 -12.55
C VAL A 285 -1.21 2.47 -11.71
N MET A 286 -0.07 1.99 -12.22
CA MET A 286 1.20 2.09 -11.50
C MET A 286 1.77 3.51 -11.50
N GLN A 287 1.38 4.36 -12.46
CA GLN A 287 1.69 5.79 -12.46
C GLN A 287 0.89 6.56 -11.39
N ASN A 288 -0.32 6.12 -11.06
CA ASN A 288 -1.10 6.64 -9.92
C ASN A 288 -0.69 6.03 -8.57
N ALA A 289 0.06 4.92 -8.57
CA ALA A 289 0.49 4.28 -7.34
C ALA A 289 1.55 5.15 -6.63
N THR A 290 1.29 5.49 -5.37
CA THR A 290 2.29 6.19 -4.55
C THR A 290 3.39 5.23 -4.13
N GLU A 291 4.66 5.63 -4.29
CA GLU A 291 5.78 4.85 -3.77
C GLU A 291 5.64 4.62 -2.27
N SER A 292 5.91 3.39 -1.81
CA SER A 292 5.84 2.98 -0.40
C SER A 292 6.67 3.93 0.51
N PRO A 293 6.04 4.88 1.22
CA PRO A 293 6.80 5.90 1.93
C PRO A 293 7.36 5.34 3.25
N SER A 294 8.52 5.83 3.67
CA SER A 294 9.01 5.65 5.05
C SER A 294 8.36 6.73 5.94
N LYS A 295 7.12 6.46 6.36
CA LYS A 295 6.36 7.35 7.26
C LYS A 295 6.92 7.26 8.68
N ARG A 296 7.12 8.42 9.30
CA ARG A 296 7.41 8.57 10.74
C ARG A 296 6.16 8.98 11.48
N THR A 297 5.93 8.40 12.64
CA THR A 297 4.75 8.74 13.44
C THR A 297 4.94 10.07 14.17
N LYS A 298 3.83 10.70 14.54
CA LYS A 298 3.80 11.89 15.40
C LYS A 298 4.45 11.60 16.75
N ILE A 299 4.24 10.39 17.28
CA ILE A 299 4.88 9.94 18.53
C ILE A 299 6.39 9.90 18.38
N GLU A 300 6.91 9.34 17.28
CA GLU A 300 8.37 9.32 17.01
C GLU A 300 8.95 10.74 16.95
N LYS A 301 8.26 11.69 16.29
CA LYS A 301 8.69 13.10 16.26
C LYS A 301 8.67 13.76 17.63
N LYS A 302 7.67 13.48 18.47
CA LYS A 302 7.61 13.99 19.85
C LYS A 302 8.74 13.41 20.71
N MET A 303 9.06 12.13 20.53
CA MET A 303 10.20 11.50 21.22
C MET A 303 11.51 12.14 20.85
N ASP A 304 11.74 12.43 19.56
CA ASP A 304 12.94 13.15 19.11
C ASP A 304 13.09 14.50 19.86
N HIS A 305 11.99 15.25 20.07
CA HIS A 305 12.03 16.49 20.87
C HIS A 305 12.40 16.26 22.34
N ILE A 306 11.84 15.22 22.98
CA ILE A 306 12.19 14.85 24.36
C ILE A 306 13.67 14.49 24.44
N ILE A 307 14.21 13.80 23.44
CA ILE A 307 15.63 13.41 23.41
C ILE A 307 16.54 14.60 23.22
N TYR A 308 16.19 15.56 22.37
CA TYR A 308 16.96 16.80 22.26
C TYR A 308 16.96 17.58 23.59
N PHE A 309 15.84 17.60 24.30
CA PHE A 309 15.77 18.19 25.63
C PHE A 309 16.67 17.46 26.64
N LEU A 310 16.56 16.12 26.72
CA LEU A 310 17.39 15.29 27.59
C LEU A 310 18.88 15.40 27.26
N PHE A 311 19.24 15.44 25.98
CA PHE A 311 20.60 15.65 25.52
C PHE A 311 21.13 17.05 25.88
N SER A 312 20.28 18.07 25.83
CA SER A 312 20.66 19.43 26.27
C SER A 312 20.93 19.47 27.77
N VAL A 313 20.08 18.82 28.58
CA VAL A 313 20.30 18.69 30.04
C VAL A 313 21.58 17.91 30.33
N LEU A 314 21.81 16.80 29.62
CA LEU A 314 23.03 16.01 29.70
C LEU A 314 24.27 16.86 29.42
N LEU A 315 24.26 17.62 28.31
CA LEU A 315 25.35 18.53 27.94
C LEU A 315 25.63 19.55 29.05
N LEU A 316 24.59 20.16 29.63
CA LEU A 316 24.74 21.15 30.70
C LEU A 316 25.38 20.56 31.96
N ILE A 317 24.92 19.38 32.40
CA ILE A 317 25.46 18.70 33.60
C ILE A 317 26.91 18.27 33.34
N SER A 318 27.21 17.74 32.16
CA SER A 318 28.58 17.34 31.78
C SER A 318 29.53 18.53 31.63
N LEU A 319 29.04 19.69 31.15
CA LEU A 319 29.81 20.93 31.10
C LEU A 319 30.11 21.46 32.51
N ALA A 320 29.12 21.48 33.40
CA ALA A 320 29.32 21.89 34.78
C ALA A 320 30.32 20.99 35.52
N SER A 321 30.24 19.66 35.31
CA SER A 321 31.17 18.71 35.91
C SER A 321 32.58 18.84 35.33
N SER A 322 32.72 19.05 34.01
CA SER A 322 34.00 19.30 33.34
C SER A 322 34.67 20.60 33.81
N LEU A 323 33.91 21.69 33.98
CA LEU A 323 34.43 22.94 34.52
C LEU A 323 34.92 22.77 35.96
N GLY A 324 34.11 22.13 36.81
CA GLY A 324 34.50 21.80 38.18
C GLY A 324 35.76 20.93 38.23
N PHE A 325 35.86 19.93 37.35
CA PHE A 325 37.03 19.08 37.22
C PHE A 325 38.28 19.86 36.79
N SER A 326 38.18 20.70 35.75
CA SER A 326 39.29 21.52 35.26
C SER A 326 39.86 22.46 36.32
N VAL A 327 38.98 23.10 37.11
CA VAL A 327 39.38 23.95 38.24
C VAL A 327 40.08 23.11 39.32
N ARG A 328 39.51 21.96 39.67
CA ARG A 328 40.05 21.06 40.70
C ARG A 328 41.42 20.48 40.32
N THR A 329 41.60 20.09 39.06
CA THR A 329 42.88 19.61 38.51
C THR A 329 43.98 20.66 38.58
N LYS A 330 43.64 21.94 38.42
CA LYS A 330 44.61 23.03 38.50
C LYS A 330 45.05 23.35 39.93
N TYR A 331 44.10 23.42 40.88
CA TYR A 331 44.37 23.94 42.22
C TYR A 331 44.55 22.86 43.30
N GLU A 332 43.78 21.77 43.26
CA GLU A 332 43.78 20.76 44.34
C GLU A 332 44.66 19.55 44.02
N MET A 333 44.68 19.09 42.77
CA MET A 333 45.39 17.86 42.39
C MET A 333 46.90 17.83 42.74
N PRO A 334 47.67 18.94 42.65
CA PRO A 334 49.07 18.95 43.09
C PRO A 334 49.26 18.64 44.58
N THR A 335 48.24 18.85 45.40
CA THR A 335 48.30 18.62 46.87
C THR A 335 48.03 17.17 47.27
N TRP A 336 47.49 16.33 46.37
CA TRP A 336 47.07 14.97 46.69
C TRP A 336 48.20 13.95 46.55
N TRP A 337 49.10 13.92 47.53
CA TRP A 337 50.31 13.08 47.52
C TRP A 337 50.06 11.57 47.30
N TYR A 338 48.88 11.04 47.67
CA TYR A 338 48.53 9.61 47.56
C TYR A 338 47.70 9.24 46.32
N LEU A 339 47.23 10.21 45.53
CA LEU A 339 46.35 10.03 44.35
C LEU A 339 47.03 10.41 43.03
N GLN A 340 48.35 10.63 43.03
CA GLN A 340 49.14 10.91 41.83
C GLN A 340 49.28 9.64 40.99
N ALA A 341 48.26 9.32 40.20
CA ALA A 341 48.32 8.26 39.21
C ALA A 341 49.36 8.61 38.13
N PRO A 342 50.23 7.69 37.71
CA PRO A 342 51.14 7.92 36.59
C PRO A 342 50.31 8.08 35.31
N ASP A 343 50.15 9.33 34.87
CA ASP A 343 49.35 9.70 33.71
C ASP A 343 50.17 9.49 32.43
N SER A 344 50.25 8.24 31.96
CA SER A 344 50.98 7.88 30.73
C SER A 344 50.33 8.41 29.45
N GLU A 345 49.05 8.77 29.50
CA GLU A 345 48.27 9.21 28.34
C GLU A 345 47.88 10.70 28.38
N GLY A 346 48.23 11.42 29.45
CA GLY A 346 47.99 12.86 29.56
C GLY A 346 46.54 13.24 29.82
N LEU A 347 45.71 12.34 30.37
CA LEU A 347 44.29 12.58 30.68
C LEU A 347 44.10 13.53 31.86
N TYR A 348 45.09 13.61 32.75
CA TYR A 348 45.01 14.26 34.05
C TYR A 348 46.23 15.16 34.30
N ASN A 349 46.57 16.01 33.33
CA ASN A 349 47.74 16.87 33.41
C ASN A 349 47.42 18.24 34.04
N PRO A 350 48.03 18.60 35.20
CA PRO A 350 47.82 19.91 35.83
C PRO A 350 48.33 21.09 35.01
N ASN A 351 49.30 20.87 34.12
CA ASN A 351 49.88 21.91 33.27
C ASN A 351 48.96 22.32 32.11
N ARG A 352 47.95 21.51 31.77
CA ARG A 352 46.97 21.77 30.70
C ARG A 352 45.55 21.46 31.19
N PRO A 353 45.01 22.25 32.13
CA PRO A 353 43.71 21.97 32.76
C PRO A 353 42.54 22.01 31.79
N GLU A 354 42.67 22.74 30.68
CA GLU A 354 41.66 22.82 29.61
C GLU A 354 41.49 21.49 28.87
N LEU A 355 42.61 20.80 28.56
CA LEU A 355 42.58 19.49 27.91
C LEU A 355 42.06 18.40 28.83
N SER A 356 42.51 18.40 30.10
CA SER A 356 41.99 17.48 31.13
C SER A 356 40.49 17.69 31.36
N GLY A 357 40.02 18.94 31.32
CA GLY A 357 38.59 19.28 31.34
C GLY A 357 37.83 18.74 30.12
N LEU A 358 38.39 18.87 28.91
CA LEU A 358 37.78 18.34 27.68
C LEU A 358 37.68 16.80 27.70
N PHE A 359 38.70 16.09 28.16
CA PHE A 359 38.62 14.64 28.32
C PHE A 359 37.57 14.26 29.36
N HIS A 360 37.54 14.94 30.50
CA HIS A 360 36.50 14.74 31.50
C HIS A 360 35.09 15.07 30.98
N LEU A 361 34.94 16.04 30.08
CA LEU A 361 33.66 16.34 29.41
C LEU A 361 33.18 15.12 28.62
N VAL A 362 34.06 14.50 27.83
CA VAL A 362 33.74 13.28 27.07
C VAL A 362 33.41 12.12 28.02
N THR A 363 34.20 11.91 29.08
CA THR A 363 33.93 10.89 30.10
C THR A 363 32.57 11.13 30.77
N ALA A 364 32.25 12.37 31.14
CA ALA A 364 30.99 12.73 31.80
C ALA A 364 29.78 12.59 30.87
N LEU A 365 29.91 12.92 29.58
CA LEU A 365 28.86 12.69 28.57
C LEU A 365 28.50 11.21 28.45
N ILE A 366 29.51 10.32 28.48
CA ILE A 366 29.29 8.88 28.43
C ILE A 366 28.72 8.37 29.77
N LEU A 367 29.28 8.82 30.90
CA LEU A 367 28.89 8.37 32.24
C LEU A 367 27.43 8.71 32.57
N TYR A 368 27.00 9.92 32.27
CA TYR A 368 25.62 10.38 32.48
C TYR A 368 24.68 9.95 31.33
N GLY A 369 25.20 9.22 30.34
CA GLY A 369 24.46 8.82 29.16
C GLY A 369 23.27 7.88 29.41
N TYR A 370 23.18 7.28 30.60
CA TYR A 370 22.01 6.51 31.05
C TYR A 370 20.72 7.34 31.15
N LEU A 371 20.83 8.68 31.17
CA LEU A 371 19.69 9.59 31.16
C LEU A 371 18.87 9.49 29.87
N ILE A 372 19.48 9.06 28.75
CA ILE A 372 18.78 8.74 27.51
C ILE A 372 18.61 7.21 27.43
N PRO A 373 17.43 6.65 27.75
CA PRO A 373 17.25 5.20 27.82
C PRO A 373 17.24 4.57 26.42
N ILE A 374 18.26 3.75 26.11
CA ILE A 374 18.30 2.94 24.87
C ILE A 374 17.04 2.05 24.77
N SER A 375 16.59 1.53 25.91
CA SER A 375 15.45 0.62 26.02
C SER A 375 14.14 1.24 25.58
N LEU A 376 13.97 2.57 25.67
CA LEU A 376 12.70 3.24 25.33
C LEU A 376 12.29 2.94 23.88
N TYR A 377 13.22 3.10 22.93
CA TYR A 377 12.92 2.87 21.51
C TYR A 377 12.60 1.42 21.19
N VAL A 378 13.39 0.48 21.71
CA VAL A 378 13.15 -0.95 21.48
C VAL A 378 11.82 -1.38 22.08
N SER A 379 11.54 -0.95 23.31
CA SER A 379 10.28 -1.27 23.98
C SER A 379 9.09 -0.78 23.17
N ILE A 380 9.12 0.45 22.66
CA ILE A 380 8.03 0.98 21.84
C ILE A 380 7.90 0.20 20.52
N GLU A 381 9.00 -0.09 19.83
CA GLU A 381 8.94 -0.88 18.60
C GLU A 381 8.39 -2.29 18.84
N PHE A 382 8.77 -2.90 19.96
CA PHE A 382 8.30 -4.21 20.34
C PHE A 382 6.81 -4.19 20.70
N VAL A 383 6.36 -3.18 21.44
CA VAL A 383 4.94 -2.96 21.75
C VAL A 383 4.14 -2.78 20.46
N LYS A 384 4.60 -1.94 19.53
CA LYS A 384 3.98 -1.76 18.21
C LYS A 384 3.89 -3.08 17.45
N PHE A 385 4.96 -3.88 17.46
CA PHE A 385 4.97 -5.18 16.80
C PHE A 385 3.94 -6.16 17.41
N LEU A 386 3.84 -6.23 18.74
CA LEU A 386 2.84 -7.06 19.42
C LEU A 386 1.41 -6.57 19.15
N GLN A 387 1.19 -5.26 19.17
CA GLN A 387 -0.12 -4.67 18.83
C GLN A 387 -0.58 -5.04 17.42
N ALA A 388 0.33 -5.09 16.44
CA ALA A 388 0.00 -5.53 15.09
C ALA A 388 -0.45 -7.01 15.06
N ILE A 389 0.17 -7.86 15.87
CA ILE A 389 -0.24 -9.27 16.01
C ILE A 389 -1.62 -9.37 16.66
N PHE A 390 -1.93 -8.54 17.65
CA PHE A 390 -3.26 -8.53 18.27
C PHE A 390 -4.34 -8.07 17.30
N ILE A 391 -4.06 -7.07 16.45
CA ILE A 391 -4.98 -6.68 15.36
C ILE A 391 -5.23 -7.85 14.40
N ASP A 392 -4.19 -8.60 14.02
CA ASP A 392 -4.31 -9.76 13.12
C ASP A 392 -5.10 -10.94 13.74
N GLN A 393 -5.23 -10.99 15.07
CA GLN A 393 -5.84 -12.10 15.82
C GLN A 393 -7.25 -11.77 16.33
N ASP A 394 -7.77 -10.58 16.08
CA ASP A 394 -9.08 -10.18 16.56
C ASP A 394 -10.20 -10.86 15.75
N ILE A 395 -11.05 -11.62 16.45
CA ILE A 395 -12.20 -12.31 15.86
C ILE A 395 -13.30 -11.34 15.43
N HIS A 396 -13.40 -10.16 16.06
CA HIS A 396 -14.40 -9.15 15.69
C HIS A 396 -14.04 -8.42 14.39
N MET A 397 -12.78 -8.52 13.94
CA MET A 397 -12.32 -8.00 12.66
C MET A 397 -12.13 -9.11 11.60
N TYR A 398 -12.81 -10.24 11.78
CA TYR A 398 -12.84 -11.34 10.82
C TYR A 398 -14.12 -11.26 9.96
N ASP A 399 -13.96 -11.29 8.64
CA ASP A 399 -15.10 -11.38 7.72
C ASP A 399 -15.42 -12.85 7.41
N GLU A 400 -16.63 -13.29 7.80
CA GLU A 400 -17.12 -14.65 7.59
C GLU A 400 -17.41 -14.95 6.11
N GLU A 401 -17.86 -13.96 5.32
CA GLU A 401 -18.24 -14.18 3.92
C GLU A 401 -17.03 -14.41 3.02
N SER A 402 -16.00 -13.57 3.13
CA SER A 402 -14.75 -13.75 2.38
C SER A 402 -13.79 -14.73 3.04
N GLY A 403 -14.00 -15.06 4.32
CA GLY A 403 -13.10 -15.87 5.13
C GLY A 403 -11.75 -15.20 5.39
N THR A 404 -11.70 -13.86 5.37
CA THR A 404 -10.45 -13.09 5.51
C THR A 404 -10.36 -12.37 6.87
N PRO A 405 -9.25 -12.55 7.61
CA PRO A 405 -9.00 -11.78 8.83
C PRO A 405 -8.40 -10.41 8.51
N ALA A 406 -8.48 -9.48 9.46
CA ALA A 406 -7.68 -8.27 9.46
C ALA A 406 -6.18 -8.57 9.30
N GLN A 407 -5.49 -7.74 8.52
CA GLN A 407 -4.05 -7.89 8.28
C GLN A 407 -3.34 -6.53 8.36
N ALA A 408 -2.61 -6.33 9.44
CA ALA A 408 -1.72 -5.20 9.64
C ALA A 408 -0.50 -5.32 8.70
N ARG A 409 -0.52 -4.55 7.61
CA ARG A 409 0.57 -4.51 6.60
C ARG A 409 1.82 -3.76 7.07
N THR A 410 1.70 -2.96 8.13
CA THR A 410 2.82 -2.28 8.79
C THR A 410 2.50 -2.17 10.27
N SER A 411 3.50 -2.39 11.11
CA SER A 411 3.34 -2.23 12.56
C SER A 411 3.74 -0.83 13.05
N ASN A 412 4.32 0.02 12.20
CA ASN A 412 4.84 1.31 12.63
C ASN A 412 3.76 2.35 12.94
N LEU A 413 2.54 2.16 12.45
CA LEU A 413 1.45 3.16 12.45
C LEU A 413 0.31 2.84 13.42
N ASN A 414 0.45 1.83 14.27
CA ASN A 414 -0.66 1.35 15.10
C ASN A 414 -1.22 2.44 16.02
N GLU A 415 -0.35 3.27 16.60
CA GLU A 415 -0.77 4.38 17.47
C GLU A 415 -1.50 5.51 16.73
N GLU A 416 -1.28 5.66 15.42
CA GLU A 416 -1.87 6.73 14.63
C GLU A 416 -3.36 6.47 14.40
N LEU A 417 -3.80 5.20 14.47
CA LEU A 417 -5.21 4.83 14.40
C LEU A 417 -6.04 5.51 15.49
N GLY A 418 -5.45 5.73 16.68
CA GLY A 418 -6.10 6.47 17.77
C GLY A 418 -6.02 7.99 17.64
N GLN A 419 -5.38 8.52 16.59
CA GLN A 419 -5.19 9.95 16.32
C GLN A 419 -5.82 10.40 15.01
N VAL A 420 -6.68 9.55 14.42
CA VAL A 420 -7.41 9.87 13.20
C VAL A 420 -8.50 10.88 13.54
N ASP A 421 -8.39 12.08 12.97
CA ASP A 421 -9.38 13.16 13.10
C ASP A 421 -10.39 13.14 11.95
N THR A 422 -9.92 12.84 10.74
CA THR A 422 -10.75 12.79 9.54
C THR A 422 -10.65 11.43 8.88
N ILE A 423 -11.80 10.79 8.66
CA ILE A 423 -11.91 9.55 7.87
C ILE A 423 -12.41 9.93 6.47
N LEU A 424 -11.56 9.75 5.47
CA LEU A 424 -11.96 9.84 4.07
C LEU A 424 -12.38 8.45 3.61
N SER A 425 -13.69 8.24 3.50
CA SER A 425 -14.26 6.97 3.04
C SER A 425 -14.60 7.04 1.57
N ASP A 426 -14.19 6.01 0.83
CA ASP A 426 -14.73 5.79 -0.51
C ASP A 426 -16.19 5.33 -0.41
N LYS A 427 -17.02 5.73 -1.36
CA LYS A 427 -18.43 5.30 -1.38
C LYS A 427 -18.52 3.84 -1.81
N THR A 428 -17.88 3.51 -2.92
CA THR A 428 -18.10 2.23 -3.57
C THR A 428 -17.14 1.18 -3.05
N GLY A 429 -17.64 -0.03 -2.77
CA GLY A 429 -16.80 -1.12 -2.24
C GLY A 429 -16.32 -0.92 -0.80
N THR A 430 -16.61 0.24 -0.18
CA THR A 430 -16.35 0.51 1.25
C THR A 430 -17.66 0.78 1.99
N LEU A 431 -18.42 1.81 1.62
CA LEU A 431 -19.73 2.09 2.25
C LEU A 431 -20.85 1.23 1.66
N THR A 432 -20.77 0.87 0.38
CA THR A 432 -21.79 0.06 -0.31
C THR A 432 -21.25 -1.30 -0.73
N CYS A 433 -22.00 -2.38 -0.49
CA CYS A 433 -21.67 -3.75 -0.88
C CYS A 433 -21.91 -4.06 -2.38
N ASN A 434 -22.11 -3.03 -3.21
CA ASN A 434 -22.33 -3.12 -4.67
C ASN A 434 -23.48 -4.06 -5.06
N GLN A 435 -24.45 -4.22 -4.16
CA GLN A 435 -25.69 -4.94 -4.39
C GLN A 435 -26.84 -3.93 -4.48
N MET A 436 -27.63 -4.03 -5.55
CA MET A 436 -28.79 -3.19 -5.78
C MET A 436 -30.04 -4.03 -5.53
N ASP A 437 -30.75 -3.77 -4.44
CA ASP A 437 -32.00 -4.44 -4.11
C ASP A 437 -33.19 -3.55 -4.46
N PHE A 438 -34.13 -4.09 -5.25
CA PHE A 438 -35.41 -3.42 -5.47
C PHE A 438 -36.29 -3.56 -4.22
N LEU A 439 -36.68 -2.44 -3.58
CA LEU A 439 -37.38 -2.43 -2.28
C LEU A 439 -38.77 -1.81 -2.34
N LYS A 440 -38.90 -0.65 -2.97
CA LYS A 440 -40.13 0.13 -3.05
C LYS A 440 -40.29 0.69 -4.46
N CYS A 441 -41.52 0.91 -4.88
CA CYS A 441 -41.82 1.63 -6.11
C CYS A 441 -43.07 2.48 -5.94
N SER A 442 -43.22 3.49 -6.80
CA SER A 442 -44.47 4.23 -6.91
C SER A 442 -45.06 4.02 -8.30
N ILE A 443 -46.32 3.60 -8.35
CA ILE A 443 -47.07 3.39 -9.59
C ILE A 443 -48.31 4.27 -9.49
N ALA A 444 -48.51 5.15 -10.48
CA ALA A 444 -49.62 6.10 -10.52
C ALA A 444 -49.81 6.94 -9.23
N GLY A 445 -48.72 7.25 -8.52
CA GLY A 445 -48.75 8.02 -7.27
C GLY A 445 -49.04 7.19 -6.02
N ILE A 446 -49.29 5.89 -6.15
CA ILE A 446 -49.46 4.97 -5.02
C ILE A 446 -48.09 4.37 -4.69
N ALA A 447 -47.67 4.43 -3.42
CA ALA A 447 -46.44 3.82 -2.95
C ALA A 447 -46.66 2.33 -2.64
N TYR A 448 -45.76 1.49 -3.10
CA TYR A 448 -45.73 0.05 -2.87
C TYR A 448 -44.38 -0.39 -2.31
N GLY A 449 -44.40 -1.46 -1.50
CA GLY A 449 -43.25 -2.00 -0.79
C GLY A 449 -43.33 -1.74 0.72
N THR A 450 -43.63 -2.78 1.49
CA THR A 450 -43.80 -2.73 2.95
C THR A 450 -42.50 -2.99 3.72
N ARG A 451 -41.45 -3.47 3.05
CA ARG A 451 -40.17 -3.75 3.71
C ARG A 451 -39.43 -2.45 4.04
N SER A 452 -39.14 -2.25 5.32
CA SER A 452 -38.31 -1.13 5.79
C SER A 452 -36.84 -1.35 5.41
N SER A 453 -36.18 -0.28 4.98
CA SER A 453 -34.73 -0.26 4.77
C SER A 453 -33.99 -0.39 6.10
N GLU A 454 -32.80 -0.99 6.11
CA GLU A 454 -31.93 -0.99 7.30
C GLU A 454 -31.61 0.44 7.78
N VAL A 455 -31.53 1.40 6.84
CA VAL A 455 -31.34 2.82 7.15
C VAL A 455 -32.56 3.42 7.84
N GLU A 456 -33.77 3.05 7.40
CA GLU A 456 -35.03 3.50 8.03
C GLU A 456 -35.14 2.91 9.45
N LEU A 457 -34.79 1.64 9.63
CA LEU A 457 -34.76 0.99 10.94
C LEU A 457 -33.71 1.60 11.87
N ALA A 458 -32.51 1.90 11.36
CA ALA A 458 -31.45 2.53 12.13
C ALA A 458 -31.82 3.97 12.52
N ALA A 459 -32.40 4.75 11.60
CA ALA A 459 -32.89 6.09 11.87
C ALA A 459 -34.02 6.07 12.91
N ALA A 460 -34.97 5.13 12.80
CA ALA A 460 -36.04 4.97 13.78
C ALA A 460 -35.50 4.61 15.16
N ARG A 461 -34.51 3.71 15.25
CA ARG A 461 -33.84 3.36 16.52
C ARG A 461 -33.09 4.54 17.12
N GLN A 462 -32.45 5.36 16.29
CA GLN A 462 -31.72 6.53 16.76
C GLN A 462 -32.69 7.61 17.27
N MET A 463 -33.78 7.86 16.55
CA MET A 463 -34.86 8.75 17.00
C MET A 463 -35.50 8.27 18.30
N ALA A 464 -35.71 6.95 18.46
CA ALA A 464 -36.23 6.39 19.71
C ALA A 464 -35.25 6.63 20.87
N LYS A 465 -33.95 6.46 20.65
CA LYS A 465 -32.93 6.69 21.66
C LYS A 465 -32.81 8.17 22.06
N ASP A 466 -32.90 9.08 21.09
CA ASP A 466 -32.88 10.52 21.37
C ASP A 466 -34.12 10.97 22.16
N LEU A 467 -35.26 10.28 21.99
CA LEU A 467 -36.48 10.50 22.78
C LEU A 467 -36.34 9.94 24.20
N ASP A 468 -35.76 8.75 24.36
CA ASP A 468 -35.48 8.16 25.68
C ASP A 468 -34.51 9.05 26.48
N ASP A 469 -33.45 9.56 25.84
CA ASP A 469 -32.47 10.46 26.47
C ASP A 469 -33.12 11.82 26.88
N GLN A 470 -34.10 12.32 26.12
CA GLN A 470 -34.89 13.51 26.47
C GLN A 470 -35.89 13.24 27.61
N GLU A 471 -36.51 12.06 27.65
CA GLU A 471 -37.40 11.67 28.73
C GLU A 471 -36.65 11.42 30.05
N GLU A 472 -35.39 10.94 30.03
CA GLU A 472 -34.54 10.85 31.23
C GLU A 472 -34.14 12.24 31.78
N GLU A 473 -33.94 13.24 30.91
CA GLU A 473 -33.72 14.64 31.35
C GLU A 473 -35.00 15.28 31.93
N GLU A 474 -36.18 15.03 31.34
CA GLU A 474 -37.46 15.57 31.84
C GLU A 474 -38.01 14.83 33.07
N ALA A 475 -37.75 13.53 33.23
CA ALA A 475 -38.13 12.77 34.42
C ALA A 475 -37.41 13.23 35.70
N ASN A 476 -36.20 13.79 35.58
CA ASN A 476 -35.49 14.45 36.67
C ASN A 476 -36.06 15.84 37.04
N ALA A 477 -36.93 16.42 36.20
CA ALA A 477 -37.58 17.71 36.43
C ALA A 477 -39.03 17.60 36.96
N GLY A 478 -39.51 16.40 37.28
CA GLY A 478 -40.75 16.20 38.03
C GLY A 478 -42.03 16.54 37.26
N GLY A 479 -42.39 15.70 36.29
CA GLY A 479 -43.68 15.73 35.64
C GLY A 479 -44.03 14.41 34.97
N ALA A 480 -44.90 13.61 35.58
CA ALA A 480 -45.42 12.38 34.97
C ALA A 480 -46.45 12.73 33.89
N TYR A 481 -46.13 12.47 32.62
CA TYR A 481 -47.12 12.46 31.55
C TYR A 481 -47.07 11.13 30.79
N ARG A 482 -48.24 10.51 30.70
CA ARG A 482 -48.51 9.26 30.01
C ARG A 482 -48.54 9.51 28.50
N ARG A 483 -47.75 8.78 27.70
CA ARG A 483 -47.79 8.87 26.24
C ARG A 483 -48.25 7.57 25.59
N SER A 484 -49.00 7.77 24.50
CA SER A 484 -49.58 6.80 23.58
C SER A 484 -48.51 6.03 22.80
N GLU A 485 -48.65 4.71 22.77
CA GLU A 485 -48.02 3.80 21.80
C GLU A 485 -48.35 4.27 20.37
N ILE A 486 -47.42 4.99 19.75
CA ILE A 486 -47.47 5.26 18.31
C ILE A 486 -46.63 4.17 17.65
N GLU A 487 -47.33 3.22 17.04
CA GLU A 487 -46.91 2.41 15.88
C GLU A 487 -45.45 1.88 15.91
N LEU A 488 -45.14 0.96 16.84
CA LEU A 488 -43.97 0.08 16.70
C LEU A 488 -44.34 -1.39 16.40
N GLU A 489 -45.64 -1.72 16.38
CA GLU A 489 -46.11 -3.10 16.23
C GLU A 489 -46.03 -3.63 14.78
N THR A 490 -46.01 -2.75 13.77
CA THR A 490 -45.91 -3.18 12.36
C THR A 490 -44.48 -3.53 11.92
N VAL A 491 -43.46 -3.27 12.75
CA VAL A 491 -42.05 -3.43 12.39
C VAL A 491 -41.51 -4.86 12.63
N ILE A 492 -42.23 -5.70 13.39
CA ILE A 492 -41.69 -6.99 13.87
C ILE A 492 -42.14 -8.20 13.05
N THR A 493 -43.13 -8.08 12.15
CA THR A 493 -43.67 -9.24 11.43
C THR A 493 -43.16 -9.38 10.00
N SER A 494 -41.89 -9.75 9.83
CA SER A 494 -41.47 -10.51 8.64
C SER A 494 -40.24 -11.37 8.98
N ARG A 495 -40.47 -12.45 9.74
CA ARG A 495 -39.50 -13.55 9.84
C ARG A 495 -39.73 -14.55 8.71
N ASP A 496 -38.61 -14.95 8.11
CA ASP A 496 -38.38 -16.23 7.42
C ASP A 496 -38.97 -16.45 6.02
N LYS A 497 -38.50 -15.67 5.04
CA LYS A 497 -38.27 -16.20 3.69
C LYS A 497 -36.83 -15.92 3.27
N PRO A 498 -36.13 -16.87 2.61
CA PRO A 498 -34.82 -16.60 2.05
C PRO A 498 -34.97 -15.53 0.96
N GLY A 499 -34.45 -14.33 1.23
CA GLY A 499 -34.52 -13.22 0.28
C GLY A 499 -33.84 -13.59 -1.03
N ILE A 500 -34.49 -13.26 -2.14
CA ILE A 500 -33.87 -13.38 -3.47
C ILE A 500 -32.84 -12.25 -3.56
N LYS A 501 -31.58 -12.60 -3.85
CA LYS A 501 -30.50 -11.61 -4.00
C LYS A 501 -30.85 -10.60 -5.09
N GLY A 502 -30.84 -9.30 -4.79
CA GLY A 502 -31.26 -8.23 -5.71
C GLY A 502 -32.75 -7.88 -5.66
N PHE A 503 -33.58 -8.62 -4.92
CA PHE A 503 -35.03 -8.42 -4.88
C PHE A 503 -35.56 -8.53 -3.46
N GLY A 504 -35.75 -7.37 -2.82
CA GLY A 504 -36.27 -7.24 -1.46
C GLY A 504 -37.67 -6.63 -1.38
N PHE A 505 -38.36 -6.53 -2.51
CA PHE A 505 -39.69 -5.94 -2.60
C PHE A 505 -40.73 -6.93 -2.10
N GLU A 506 -41.47 -6.51 -1.07
CA GLU A 506 -42.60 -7.25 -0.53
C GLU A 506 -43.79 -6.29 -0.48
N ASP A 507 -44.87 -6.63 -1.19
CA ASP A 507 -46.15 -5.95 -1.09
C ASP A 507 -47.24 -6.92 -1.53
N ASN A 508 -48.20 -7.21 -0.65
CA ASN A 508 -49.27 -8.16 -0.92
C ASN A 508 -50.18 -7.73 -2.08
N ARG A 509 -50.20 -6.44 -2.44
CA ARG A 509 -51.01 -5.90 -3.54
C ARG A 509 -50.45 -6.28 -4.91
N LEU A 510 -49.13 -6.25 -5.06
CA LEU A 510 -48.46 -6.52 -6.34
C LEU A 510 -47.88 -7.92 -6.46
N MET A 511 -47.57 -8.57 -5.34
CA MET A 511 -46.96 -9.90 -5.32
C MET A 511 -48.01 -11.03 -5.44
N GLY A 512 -47.58 -12.20 -5.91
CA GLY A 512 -48.43 -13.41 -5.92
C GLY A 512 -49.57 -13.42 -6.95
N GLY A 513 -49.52 -12.55 -7.96
CA GLY A 513 -50.57 -12.43 -8.99
C GLY A 513 -51.74 -11.51 -8.59
N ASN A 514 -51.70 -10.94 -7.37
CA ASN A 514 -52.76 -10.04 -6.87
C ASN A 514 -52.86 -8.72 -7.63
N TRP A 515 -51.81 -8.32 -8.38
CA TRP A 515 -51.83 -7.15 -9.25
C TRP A 515 -52.91 -7.22 -10.34
N LEU A 516 -53.34 -8.42 -10.76
CA LEU A 516 -54.43 -8.63 -11.72
C LEU A 516 -55.80 -8.28 -11.14
N HIS A 517 -55.90 -8.17 -9.81
CA HIS A 517 -57.12 -7.90 -9.08
C HIS A 517 -57.19 -6.47 -8.54
N GLU A 518 -56.14 -5.65 -8.71
CA GLU A 518 -56.25 -4.22 -8.41
C GLU A 518 -57.15 -3.53 -9.46
N PRO A 519 -58.15 -2.74 -9.03
CA PRO A 519 -58.94 -1.94 -9.94
C PRO A 519 -58.05 -0.87 -10.59
N ASN A 520 -58.08 -0.78 -11.93
CA ASN A 520 -57.35 0.22 -12.73
C ASN A 520 -57.62 1.66 -12.29
#